data_AF-A0A933FNE5-F1
#
_entry.id   AF-A0A933FNE5-F1
#
_cell.length_a   1.000
_cell.length_b   1.000
_cell.length_c   1.000
_cell.angle_alpha   90.00
_cell.angle_beta   90.00
_cell.angle_gamma   90.00
#
_symmetry.space_group_name_H-M   'P 1'
#
loop_
_entity.id
_entity.type
_entity.pdbx_description
1 polymer ?
#
loop_
_entity_poly.entity_id
_entity_poly.type
_entity_poly.pdbx_seq_one_letter_code
_entity_poly.pdbx_strand_id
1 'polypeptide(L)'
;AWGLFAMMEEDTFDAVSEFLVKEDVRIEPDFVYRWQLASRKREEREYEDFVTFSDPRLSYIPEVTRTRNMRSWQVYRRLNAQQLRELEEGYDKFQKFLHYFVKAGGKIDLGTDTSEGRMAGKGAHREFEFLVDVGFSPRDVIVWATKGSAEFLGRDDELGTVEAGKVADVIVVDGDPLTDITSIKNIETVIKSGEIIDVGYHPDYTNPIPRPFQSSLHSYPIPKISRMSPGITVEGGDDVTLEIEGEGFVRGSVVEFGDARIATEIASAKEIRARIPRYLLNRAGTFMVTVVNPKPVAIKDPLHENERSNPKYFMVKFR
;
A
#
# COMPACT_ATOMS: atom_id res chain seq x y z
N ALA A 1 7.56 -10.30 9.79
CA ALA A 1 7.09 -11.60 10.33
C ALA A 1 6.59 -12.50 9.19
N TRP A 2 7.36 -12.62 8.09
CA TRP A 2 6.97 -13.37 6.90
C TRP A 2 6.91 -14.88 7.17
N GLY A 3 7.82 -15.39 7.99
CA GLY A 3 7.88 -16.82 8.34
C GLY A 3 6.73 -17.36 9.20
N LEU A 4 5.80 -16.52 9.73
CA LEU A 4 4.70 -17.03 10.56
C LEU A 4 3.82 -18.05 9.83
N PHE A 5 3.50 -17.80 8.56
CA PHE A 5 2.66 -18.70 7.75
C PHE A 5 3.46 -19.85 7.14
N ALA A 6 4.77 -19.65 6.89
CA ALA A 6 5.64 -20.75 6.49
C ALA A 6 5.73 -21.84 7.58
N MET A 7 5.51 -21.47 8.85
CA MET A 7 5.45 -22.41 9.97
C MET A 7 4.10 -23.14 10.12
N MET A 8 3.11 -22.87 9.26
CA MET A 8 1.85 -23.61 9.30
C MET A 8 2.09 -25.11 9.01
N GLU A 9 1.51 -25.94 9.86
CA GLU A 9 1.56 -27.40 9.79
C GLU A 9 0.34 -27.90 9.01
N GLU A 10 0.55 -28.33 7.76
CA GLU A 10 -0.55 -28.64 6.83
C GLU A 10 -1.43 -29.82 7.26
N ASP A 11 -0.91 -30.73 8.08
CA ASP A 11 -1.64 -31.85 8.67
C ASP A 11 -2.67 -31.40 9.73
N THR A 12 -2.58 -30.16 10.21
CA THR A 12 -3.56 -29.55 11.11
C THR A 12 -4.73 -28.88 10.40
N PHE A 13 -4.66 -28.69 9.07
CA PHE A 13 -5.60 -27.81 8.36
C PHE A 13 -7.06 -28.27 8.45
N ASP A 14 -7.32 -29.56 8.35
CA ASP A 14 -8.69 -30.10 8.50
C ASP A 14 -9.23 -29.80 9.91
N ALA A 15 -8.50 -30.18 10.95
CA ALA A 15 -8.92 -30.00 12.35
C ALA A 15 -9.11 -28.53 12.74
N VAL A 16 -8.21 -27.66 12.28
CA VAL A 16 -8.33 -26.20 12.51
C VAL A 16 -9.53 -25.64 11.74
N SER A 17 -9.73 -26.06 10.49
CA SER A 17 -10.87 -25.60 9.68
C SER A 17 -12.20 -25.98 10.31
N GLU A 18 -12.36 -27.24 10.73
CA GLU A 18 -13.56 -27.72 11.41
C GLU A 18 -13.83 -26.96 12.70
N PHE A 19 -12.77 -26.67 13.48
CA PHE A 19 -12.89 -25.87 14.69
C PHE A 19 -13.37 -24.44 14.39
N LEU A 20 -12.74 -23.76 13.42
CA LEU A 20 -13.11 -22.38 13.06
C LEU A 20 -14.55 -22.30 12.54
N VAL A 21 -14.98 -23.26 11.73
CA VAL A 21 -16.37 -23.34 11.23
C VAL A 21 -17.35 -23.54 12.38
N LYS A 22 -17.03 -24.43 13.33
CA LYS A 22 -17.86 -24.68 14.51
C LYS A 22 -18.06 -23.43 15.37
N GLU A 23 -17.02 -22.60 15.48
CA GLU A 23 -17.05 -21.35 16.24
C GLU A 23 -17.57 -20.14 15.42
N ASP A 24 -18.16 -20.39 14.24
CA ASP A 24 -18.70 -19.37 13.32
C ASP A 24 -17.70 -18.27 12.96
N VAL A 25 -16.42 -18.66 12.80
CA VAL A 25 -15.37 -17.74 12.38
C VAL A 25 -15.48 -17.49 10.88
N ARG A 26 -15.25 -16.23 10.49
CA ARG A 26 -15.00 -15.85 9.10
C ARG A 26 -13.57 -15.40 8.93
N ILE A 27 -13.01 -15.67 7.75
CA ILE A 27 -11.64 -15.27 7.43
C ILE A 27 -11.67 -14.10 6.45
N GLU A 28 -11.06 -13.00 6.85
CA GLU A 28 -10.62 -11.92 5.98
C GLU A 28 -9.15 -12.18 5.61
N PRO A 29 -8.81 -12.46 4.33
CA PRO A 29 -7.47 -12.93 3.98
C PRO A 29 -6.44 -11.82 3.73
N ASP A 30 -6.88 -10.58 3.49
CA ASP A 30 -6.04 -9.40 3.29
C ASP A 30 -4.93 -9.59 2.25
N PHE A 31 -5.22 -10.26 1.13
CA PHE A 31 -4.22 -10.57 0.13
C PHE A 31 -3.51 -9.34 -0.42
N VAL A 32 -4.24 -8.25 -0.69
CA VAL A 32 -3.61 -7.01 -1.16
C VAL A 32 -2.61 -6.47 -0.15
N TYR A 33 -2.92 -6.51 1.15
CA TYR A 33 -2.01 -6.01 2.16
C TYR A 33 -0.83 -6.95 2.39
N ARG A 34 -1.12 -8.20 2.73
CA ARG A 34 -0.16 -9.16 3.25
C ARG A 34 0.61 -9.91 2.17
N TRP A 35 -0.04 -10.19 1.04
CA TRP A 35 0.43 -11.22 0.10
C TRP A 35 0.78 -10.70 -1.30
N GLN A 36 0.55 -9.41 -1.58
CA GLN A 36 0.76 -8.89 -2.93
C GLN A 36 2.18 -9.10 -3.49
N LEU A 37 3.18 -9.15 -2.62
CA LEU A 37 4.58 -9.34 -3.01
C LEU A 37 4.89 -10.80 -3.38
N ALA A 38 4.14 -11.76 -2.82
CA ALA A 38 4.26 -13.19 -3.11
C ALA A 38 3.50 -13.61 -4.38
N SER A 39 2.61 -12.74 -4.87
CA SER A 39 1.79 -13.02 -6.04
C SER A 39 2.61 -13.37 -7.27
N ARG A 40 2.16 -14.40 -8.02
CA ARG A 40 2.70 -14.73 -9.34
C ARG A 40 2.48 -13.62 -10.38
N LYS A 41 1.48 -12.75 -10.17
CA LYS A 41 1.17 -11.57 -11.00
C LYS A 41 1.80 -10.28 -10.48
N ARG A 42 2.78 -10.34 -9.55
CA ARG A 42 3.33 -9.14 -8.89
C ARG A 42 3.85 -8.07 -9.85
N GLU A 43 4.50 -8.47 -10.96
CA GLU A 43 5.09 -7.52 -11.92
C GLU A 43 4.02 -6.77 -12.70
N GLU A 44 2.99 -7.50 -13.15
CA GLU A 44 1.83 -6.94 -13.83
C GLU A 44 1.07 -5.99 -12.89
N ARG A 45 0.90 -6.38 -11.63
CA ARG A 45 0.26 -5.57 -10.59
C ARG A 45 1.06 -4.33 -10.19
N GLU A 46 2.39 -4.43 -10.12
CA GLU A 46 3.26 -3.27 -9.92
C GLU A 46 3.12 -2.28 -11.10
N TYR A 47 3.03 -2.79 -12.32
CA TYR A 47 2.83 -1.96 -13.51
C TYR A 47 1.47 -1.27 -13.53
N GLU A 48 0.38 -1.99 -13.23
CA GLU A 48 -0.96 -1.40 -13.08
C GLU A 48 -0.98 -0.28 -12.02
N ASP A 49 -0.34 -0.53 -10.88
CA ASP A 49 -0.20 0.45 -9.81
C ASP A 49 0.58 1.68 -10.27
N PHE A 50 1.68 1.48 -11.01
CA PHE A 50 2.48 2.57 -11.58
C PHE A 50 1.66 3.44 -12.54
N VAL A 51 0.94 2.81 -13.48
CA VAL A 51 0.08 3.52 -14.44
C VAL A 51 -1.00 4.31 -13.71
N THR A 52 -1.67 3.68 -12.74
CA THR A 52 -2.72 4.31 -11.94
C THR A 52 -2.18 5.52 -11.18
N PHE A 53 -1.11 5.37 -10.41
CA PHE A 53 -0.61 6.45 -9.55
C PHE A 53 0.16 7.56 -10.28
N SER A 54 0.51 7.32 -11.54
CA SER A 54 1.09 8.31 -12.44
C SER A 54 0.03 9.14 -13.19
N ASP A 55 -1.25 8.77 -13.11
CA ASP A 55 -2.33 9.51 -13.77
C ASP A 55 -2.54 10.89 -13.10
N PRO A 56 -2.38 12.01 -13.83
CA PRO A 56 -2.56 13.35 -13.28
C PRO A 56 -3.98 13.64 -12.79
N ARG A 57 -4.99 12.91 -13.28
CA ARG A 57 -6.39 13.02 -12.83
C ARG A 57 -6.57 12.56 -11.39
N LEU A 58 -5.66 11.72 -10.88
CA LEU A 58 -5.67 11.25 -9.50
C LEU A 58 -4.89 12.16 -8.53
N SER A 59 -4.67 13.42 -8.89
CA SER A 59 -3.97 14.40 -8.05
C SER A 59 -4.69 14.71 -6.72
N TYR A 60 -6.00 14.46 -6.64
CA TYR A 60 -6.77 14.54 -5.39
C TYR A 60 -6.34 13.47 -4.36
N ILE A 61 -5.68 12.40 -4.81
CA ILE A 61 -5.08 11.40 -3.92
C ILE A 61 -3.76 11.97 -3.39
N PRO A 62 -3.60 12.11 -2.06
CA PRO A 62 -2.39 12.65 -1.47
C PRO A 62 -1.13 11.94 -2.00
N GLU A 63 -0.12 12.74 -2.38
CA GLU A 63 1.15 12.22 -2.92
C GLU A 63 1.77 11.17 -2.00
N VAL A 64 1.77 11.41 -0.68
CA VAL A 64 2.21 10.44 0.33
C VAL A 64 1.53 9.07 0.20
N THR A 65 0.22 9.03 -0.06
CA THR A 65 -0.53 7.78 -0.22
C THR A 65 -0.12 7.05 -1.49
N ARG A 66 0.07 7.79 -2.59
CA ARG A 66 0.55 7.23 -3.88
C ARG A 66 1.97 6.70 -3.75
N THR A 67 2.87 7.48 -3.17
CA THR A 67 4.27 7.09 -2.94
C THR A 67 4.38 5.90 -1.99
N ARG A 68 3.58 5.85 -0.91
CA ARG A 68 3.55 4.70 0.03
C ARG A 68 3.16 3.40 -0.67
N ASN A 69 2.10 3.44 -1.50
CA ASN A 69 1.69 2.27 -2.29
C ASN A 69 2.81 1.82 -3.24
N MET A 70 3.42 2.75 -3.99
CA MET A 70 4.53 2.44 -4.90
C MET A 70 5.78 1.91 -4.17
N ARG A 71 6.14 2.46 -3.01
CA ARG A 71 7.28 2.01 -2.21
C ARG A 71 7.12 0.58 -1.69
N SER A 72 5.89 0.12 -1.46
CA SER A 72 5.64 -1.23 -0.95
C SER A 72 6.19 -2.32 -1.88
N TRP A 73 6.19 -2.08 -3.20
CA TRP A 73 6.77 -3.00 -4.20
C TRP A 73 8.30 -3.14 -4.08
N GLN A 74 9.00 -2.10 -3.58
CA GLN A 74 10.46 -2.15 -3.36
C GLN A 74 10.86 -3.07 -2.20
N VAL A 75 9.91 -3.46 -1.32
CA VAL A 75 10.20 -4.40 -0.22
C VAL A 75 10.64 -5.75 -0.78
N TYR A 76 9.97 -6.26 -1.82
CA TYR A 76 10.27 -7.56 -2.41
C TYR A 76 11.73 -7.64 -2.90
N ARG A 77 12.23 -6.59 -3.56
CA ARG A 77 13.61 -6.53 -4.10
C ARG A 77 14.70 -6.52 -3.04
N ARG A 78 14.34 -6.25 -1.77
CA ARG A 78 15.26 -6.21 -0.63
C ARG A 78 15.28 -7.52 0.15
N LEU A 79 14.37 -8.45 -0.13
CA LEU A 79 14.32 -9.72 0.55
C LEU A 79 15.50 -10.59 0.11
N ASN A 80 16.18 -11.20 1.08
CA ASN A 80 17.19 -12.20 0.79
C ASN A 80 16.53 -13.52 0.36
N ALA A 81 17.34 -14.47 -0.14
CA ALA A 81 16.83 -15.74 -0.66
C ALA A 81 16.03 -16.56 0.36
N GLN A 82 16.36 -16.49 1.66
CA GLN A 82 15.59 -17.17 2.70
C GLN A 82 14.24 -16.51 2.91
N GLN A 83 14.21 -15.19 3.02
CA GLN A 83 12.97 -14.43 3.22
C GLN A 83 12.02 -14.57 2.04
N LEU A 84 12.54 -14.65 0.82
CA LEU A 84 11.75 -14.93 -0.38
C LEU A 84 11.09 -16.31 -0.31
N ARG A 85 11.86 -17.34 0.05
CA ARG A 85 11.30 -18.69 0.23
C ARG A 85 10.23 -18.74 1.31
N GLU A 86 10.47 -18.11 2.46
CA GLU A 86 9.48 -18.05 3.55
C GLU A 86 8.21 -17.31 3.14
N LEU A 87 8.33 -16.22 2.36
CA LEU A 87 7.20 -15.48 1.81
C LEU A 87 6.38 -16.34 0.85
N GLU A 88 7.04 -17.00 -0.10
CA GLU A 88 6.41 -17.85 -1.11
C GLU A 88 5.76 -19.09 -0.49
N GLU A 89 6.46 -19.78 0.43
CA GLU A 89 5.93 -20.93 1.16
C GLU A 89 4.73 -20.53 2.03
N GLY A 90 4.82 -19.42 2.76
CA GLY A 90 3.71 -18.91 3.55
C GLY A 90 2.48 -18.56 2.69
N TYR A 91 2.72 -17.99 1.50
CA TYR A 91 1.65 -17.66 0.55
C TYR A 91 0.96 -18.92 0.02
N ASP A 92 1.72 -19.94 -0.37
CA ASP A 92 1.17 -21.22 -0.85
C ASP A 92 0.40 -21.96 0.26
N LYS A 93 0.94 -22.01 1.48
CA LYS A 93 0.26 -22.63 2.63
C LYS A 93 -1.02 -21.91 3.02
N PHE A 94 -1.02 -20.59 3.01
CA PHE A 94 -2.22 -19.81 3.33
C PHE A 94 -3.32 -20.01 2.28
N GLN A 95 -2.98 -19.98 0.99
CA GLN A 95 -3.93 -20.30 -0.09
C GLN A 95 -4.51 -21.71 0.08
N LYS A 96 -3.66 -22.71 0.38
CA LYS A 96 -4.10 -24.08 0.64
C LYS A 96 -5.04 -24.14 1.85
N PHE A 97 -4.70 -23.46 2.94
CA PHE A 97 -5.54 -23.40 4.13
C PHE A 97 -6.94 -22.82 3.84
N LEU A 98 -7.04 -21.77 3.02
CA LEU A 98 -8.36 -21.23 2.63
C LEU A 98 -9.22 -22.26 1.90
N HIS A 99 -8.63 -23.12 1.05
CA HIS A 99 -9.38 -24.21 0.41
C HIS A 99 -9.90 -25.23 1.41
N TYR A 100 -9.11 -25.60 2.41
CA TYR A 100 -9.53 -26.50 3.50
C TYR A 100 -10.67 -25.88 4.32
N PHE A 101 -10.51 -24.60 4.66
CA PHE A 101 -11.50 -23.86 5.43
C PHE A 101 -12.84 -23.75 4.69
N VAL A 102 -12.83 -23.34 3.41
CA VAL A 102 -14.05 -23.26 2.60
C VAL A 102 -14.67 -24.64 2.38
N LYS A 103 -13.86 -25.68 2.16
CA LYS A 103 -14.35 -27.07 2.02
C LYS A 103 -15.04 -27.57 3.30
N ALA A 104 -14.59 -27.13 4.47
CA ALA A 104 -15.22 -27.45 5.76
C ALA A 104 -16.53 -26.67 6.01
N GLY A 105 -16.92 -25.75 5.12
CA GLY A 105 -18.11 -24.90 5.26
C GLY A 105 -17.80 -23.48 5.75
N GLY A 106 -16.51 -23.11 5.84
CA GLY A 106 -16.07 -21.78 6.23
C GLY A 106 -16.48 -20.70 5.22
N LYS A 107 -16.71 -19.49 5.73
CA LYS A 107 -17.06 -18.31 4.93
C LYS A 107 -15.89 -17.33 4.93
N ILE A 108 -15.56 -16.82 3.74
CA ILE A 108 -14.58 -15.75 3.56
C ILE A 108 -15.35 -14.43 3.51
N ASP A 109 -14.82 -13.39 4.14
CA ASP A 109 -15.26 -12.01 3.92
C ASP A 109 -14.21 -11.25 3.12
N LEU A 110 -14.66 -10.29 2.30
CA LEU A 110 -13.77 -9.46 1.50
C LEU A 110 -13.21 -8.32 2.36
N GLY A 111 -11.90 -8.29 2.51
CA GLY A 111 -11.21 -7.18 3.17
C GLY A 111 -9.77 -7.05 2.74
N THR A 112 -9.17 -5.93 3.12
CA THR A 112 -8.04 -5.36 2.36
C THR A 112 -6.97 -4.70 3.21
N ASP A 113 -7.23 -4.56 4.51
CA ASP A 113 -6.43 -3.72 5.41
C ASP A 113 -6.13 -2.32 4.81
N THR A 114 -7.15 -1.68 4.20
CA THR A 114 -6.97 -0.42 3.46
C THR A 114 -6.32 0.68 4.30
N SER A 115 -6.63 0.76 5.60
CA SER A 115 -6.02 1.71 6.53
C SER A 115 -4.50 1.54 6.68
N GLU A 116 -3.97 0.33 6.50
CA GLU A 116 -2.56 -0.02 6.73
C GLU A 116 -1.63 0.33 5.56
N GLY A 117 -2.14 0.86 4.46
CA GLY A 117 -1.26 1.02 3.31
C GLY A 117 -1.97 1.26 1.99
N ARG A 118 -3.04 0.50 1.80
CA ARG A 118 -3.66 0.32 0.49
C ARG A 118 -4.59 1.47 0.14
N MET A 119 -4.95 1.51 -1.13
CA MET A 119 -5.84 2.55 -1.64
C MET A 119 -7.28 2.07 -1.51
N ALA A 120 -8.12 2.88 -0.86
CA ALA A 120 -9.56 2.66 -0.80
C ALA A 120 -10.16 2.54 -2.21
N GLY A 121 -11.12 1.63 -2.38
CA GLY A 121 -11.67 1.27 -3.69
C GLY A 121 -10.77 0.29 -4.44
N LYS A 122 -9.58 0.73 -4.88
CA LYS A 122 -8.64 -0.12 -5.64
C LYS A 122 -8.25 -1.40 -4.92
N GLY A 123 -8.02 -1.34 -3.60
CA GLY A 123 -7.70 -2.51 -2.80
C GLY A 123 -8.78 -3.59 -2.86
N ALA A 124 -10.06 -3.20 -2.84
CA ALA A 124 -11.17 -4.15 -2.89
C ALA A 124 -11.19 -4.90 -4.23
N HIS A 125 -11.09 -4.19 -5.36
CA HIS A 125 -11.01 -4.81 -6.69
C HIS A 125 -9.85 -5.79 -6.80
N ARG A 126 -8.70 -5.45 -6.22
CA ARG A 126 -7.53 -6.32 -6.24
C ARG A 126 -7.71 -7.55 -5.34
N GLU A 127 -8.46 -7.45 -4.24
CA GLU A 127 -8.80 -8.60 -3.40
C GLU A 127 -9.70 -9.61 -4.13
N PHE A 128 -10.66 -9.13 -4.93
CA PHE A 128 -11.45 -9.99 -5.83
C PHE A 128 -10.55 -10.82 -6.77
N GLU A 129 -9.58 -10.16 -7.42
CA GLU A 129 -8.63 -10.83 -8.29
C GLU A 129 -7.79 -11.87 -7.54
N PHE A 130 -7.36 -11.57 -6.31
CA PHE A 130 -6.61 -12.52 -5.50
C PHE A 130 -7.42 -13.77 -5.18
N LEU A 131 -8.66 -13.63 -4.71
CA LEU A 131 -9.49 -14.77 -4.37
C LEU A 131 -9.78 -15.67 -5.58
N VAL A 132 -9.93 -15.08 -6.76
CA VAL A 132 -10.02 -15.84 -8.02
C VAL A 132 -8.69 -16.47 -8.41
N ASP A 133 -7.55 -15.78 -8.23
CA ASP A 133 -6.21 -16.36 -8.45
C ASP A 133 -5.92 -17.55 -7.51
N VAL A 134 -6.46 -17.53 -6.29
CA VAL A 134 -6.41 -18.67 -5.34
C VAL A 134 -7.20 -19.88 -5.87
N GLY A 135 -8.17 -19.65 -6.76
CA GLY A 135 -8.98 -20.68 -7.40
C GLY A 135 -10.43 -20.74 -6.93
N PHE A 136 -10.92 -19.72 -6.20
CA PHE A 136 -12.34 -19.61 -5.90
C PHE A 136 -13.14 -19.12 -7.10
N SER A 137 -14.39 -19.55 -7.21
CA SER A 137 -15.23 -19.14 -8.34
C SER A 137 -15.57 -17.63 -8.22
N PRO A 138 -15.60 -16.87 -9.33
CA PRO A 138 -16.00 -15.46 -9.27
C PRO A 138 -17.36 -15.24 -8.61
N ARG A 139 -18.29 -16.17 -8.80
CA ARG A 139 -19.61 -16.17 -8.14
C ARG A 139 -19.48 -16.20 -6.62
N ASP A 140 -18.68 -17.12 -6.07
CA ASP A 140 -18.55 -17.25 -4.62
C ASP A 140 -17.88 -16.00 -4.03
N VAL A 141 -16.86 -15.47 -4.70
CA VAL A 141 -16.18 -14.24 -4.29
C VAL A 141 -17.15 -13.05 -4.27
N ILE A 142 -18.01 -12.90 -5.29
CA ILE A 142 -19.05 -11.86 -5.31
C ILE A 142 -20.07 -12.05 -4.19
N VAL A 143 -20.51 -13.28 -3.95
CA VAL A 143 -21.45 -13.58 -2.85
C VAL A 143 -20.83 -13.24 -1.49
N TRP A 144 -19.57 -13.60 -1.26
CA TRP A 144 -18.84 -13.27 -0.04
C TRP A 144 -18.72 -11.76 0.19
N ALA A 145 -18.37 -11.02 -0.86
CA ALA A 145 -18.21 -9.57 -0.80
C ALA A 145 -19.52 -8.77 -0.68
N THR A 146 -20.68 -9.41 -0.93
CA THR A 146 -21.99 -8.74 -0.94
C THR A 146 -22.88 -9.31 0.16
N LYS A 147 -23.64 -10.36 -0.14
CA LYS A 147 -24.51 -11.05 0.81
C LYS A 147 -23.75 -11.52 2.03
N GLY A 148 -22.57 -12.13 1.85
CA GLY A 148 -21.72 -12.60 2.94
C GLY A 148 -21.39 -11.48 3.91
N SER A 149 -20.84 -10.38 3.42
CA SER A 149 -20.49 -9.23 4.27
C SER A 149 -21.72 -8.60 4.96
N ALA A 150 -22.88 -8.57 4.29
CA ALA A 150 -24.12 -8.11 4.92
C ALA A 150 -24.58 -9.03 6.06
N GLU A 151 -24.50 -10.36 5.88
CA GLU A 151 -24.80 -11.34 6.93
C GLU A 151 -23.84 -11.18 8.12
N PHE A 152 -22.55 -10.97 7.87
CA PHE A 152 -21.56 -10.79 8.92
C PHE A 152 -21.85 -9.54 9.77
N LEU A 153 -22.30 -8.47 9.12
CA LEU A 153 -22.70 -7.23 9.79
C LEU A 153 -24.09 -7.30 10.45
N GLY A 154 -24.83 -8.40 10.29
CA GLY A 154 -26.21 -8.53 10.76
C GLY A 154 -27.17 -7.56 10.09
N ARG A 155 -26.94 -7.25 8.81
CA ARG A 155 -27.73 -6.30 7.99
C ARG A 155 -28.19 -6.91 6.68
N ASP A 156 -28.23 -8.24 6.57
CA ASP A 156 -28.67 -8.95 5.37
C ASP A 156 -30.17 -8.85 5.10
N ASP A 157 -30.95 -8.33 6.05
CA ASP A 157 -32.34 -7.92 5.84
C ASP A 157 -32.46 -6.63 5.01
N GLU A 158 -31.46 -5.75 5.08
CA GLU A 158 -31.44 -4.44 4.41
C GLU A 158 -30.46 -4.37 3.22
N LEU A 159 -29.37 -5.16 3.23
CA LEU A 159 -28.21 -5.01 2.34
C LEU A 159 -27.79 -6.33 1.66
N GLY A 160 -26.83 -6.24 0.74
CA GLY A 160 -26.07 -7.36 0.22
C GLY A 160 -26.68 -8.13 -0.96
N THR A 161 -27.95 -7.90 -1.29
CA THR A 161 -28.61 -8.51 -2.45
C THR A 161 -29.58 -7.53 -3.11
N VAL A 162 -29.86 -7.75 -4.40
CA VAL A 162 -30.88 -6.99 -5.15
C VAL A 162 -32.24 -7.67 -4.97
N GLU A 163 -32.96 -7.29 -3.93
CA GLU A 163 -34.28 -7.83 -3.57
C GLU A 163 -35.25 -6.70 -3.19
N ALA A 164 -36.54 -6.89 -3.45
CA ALA A 164 -37.54 -5.88 -3.13
C ALA A 164 -37.58 -5.61 -1.62
N GLY A 165 -37.58 -4.33 -1.24
CA GLY A 165 -37.59 -3.89 0.16
C GLY A 165 -36.21 -3.58 0.75
N LYS A 166 -35.12 -3.99 0.10
CA LYS A 166 -33.75 -3.66 0.51
C LYS A 166 -33.31 -2.27 0.06
N VAL A 167 -32.24 -1.76 0.68
CA VAL A 167 -31.62 -0.49 0.30
C VAL A 167 -31.10 -0.60 -1.13
N ALA A 168 -31.37 0.42 -1.95
CA ALA A 168 -30.93 0.49 -3.34
C ALA A 168 -29.43 0.86 -3.44
N ASP A 169 -28.58 -0.06 -2.98
CA ASP A 169 -27.13 -0.04 -3.16
C ASP A 169 -26.77 -1.00 -4.31
N VAL A 170 -26.45 -0.45 -5.48
CA VAL A 170 -26.21 -1.20 -6.72
C VAL A 170 -24.98 -0.67 -7.44
N ILE A 171 -24.14 -1.58 -7.95
CA ILE A 171 -23.05 -1.25 -8.86
C ILE A 171 -23.37 -1.88 -10.21
N VAL A 172 -23.31 -1.09 -11.27
CA VAL A 172 -23.42 -1.53 -12.66
C VAL A 172 -22.01 -1.51 -13.25
N VAL A 173 -21.61 -2.63 -13.85
CA VAL A 173 -20.29 -2.80 -14.46
C VAL A 173 -20.41 -3.14 -15.94
N ASP A 174 -19.48 -2.65 -16.75
CA ASP A 174 -19.34 -3.05 -18.16
C ASP A 174 -18.48 -4.31 -18.28
N GLY A 175 -19.09 -5.39 -18.76
CA GLY A 175 -18.51 -6.73 -18.81
C GLY A 175 -19.23 -7.72 -17.88
N ASP A 176 -18.73 -8.96 -17.84
CA ASP A 176 -19.29 -10.04 -17.03
C ASP A 176 -18.28 -10.53 -15.98
N PRO A 177 -18.46 -10.17 -14.70
CA PRO A 177 -17.54 -10.55 -13.64
C PRO A 177 -17.58 -12.04 -13.29
N LEU A 178 -18.57 -12.80 -13.80
CA LEU A 178 -18.63 -14.25 -13.63
C LEU A 178 -17.66 -14.98 -14.57
N THR A 179 -17.27 -14.36 -15.68
CA THR A 179 -16.32 -14.91 -16.65
C THR A 179 -14.95 -14.25 -16.57
N ASP A 180 -14.91 -12.94 -16.30
CA ASP A 180 -13.69 -12.18 -16.05
C ASP A 180 -13.88 -11.26 -14.84
N ILE A 181 -13.34 -11.68 -13.70
CA ILE A 181 -13.47 -10.93 -12.46
C ILE A 181 -12.89 -9.51 -12.55
N THR A 182 -11.97 -9.24 -13.49
CA THR A 182 -11.36 -7.92 -13.63
C THR A 182 -12.35 -6.87 -14.16
N SER A 183 -13.44 -7.29 -14.80
CA SER A 183 -14.53 -6.41 -15.27
C SER A 183 -15.24 -5.66 -14.14
N ILE A 184 -15.10 -6.10 -12.88
CA ILE A 184 -15.62 -5.37 -11.71
C ILE A 184 -15.01 -3.96 -11.56
N LYS A 185 -13.88 -3.69 -12.24
CA LYS A 185 -13.22 -2.37 -12.29
C LYS A 185 -13.91 -1.42 -13.27
N ASN A 186 -14.68 -1.92 -14.23
CA ASN A 186 -15.35 -1.14 -15.27
C ASN A 186 -16.70 -0.61 -14.77
N ILE A 187 -16.67 0.18 -13.70
CA ILE A 187 -17.88 0.70 -13.07
C ILE A 187 -18.50 1.78 -13.97
N GLU A 188 -19.71 1.51 -14.46
CA GLU A 188 -20.52 2.44 -15.24
C GLU A 188 -21.41 3.31 -14.36
N THR A 189 -21.97 2.73 -13.30
CA THR A 189 -22.88 3.43 -12.40
C THR A 189 -22.78 2.87 -11.00
N VAL A 190 -22.73 3.77 -10.02
CA VAL A 190 -22.93 3.44 -8.61
C VAL A 190 -24.24 4.10 -8.17
N ILE A 191 -25.15 3.31 -7.63
CA ILE A 191 -26.36 3.77 -6.96
C ILE A 191 -26.15 3.49 -5.49
N LYS A 192 -26.24 4.52 -4.65
CA LYS A 192 -26.12 4.42 -3.20
C LYS A 192 -27.37 4.97 -2.56
N SER A 193 -28.09 4.11 -1.83
CA SER A 193 -29.35 4.45 -1.16
C SER A 193 -30.37 5.08 -2.11
N GLY A 194 -30.40 4.60 -3.36
CA GLY A 194 -31.29 5.09 -4.42
C GLY A 194 -30.77 6.28 -5.22
N GLU A 195 -29.66 6.89 -4.82
CA GLU A 195 -29.07 8.04 -5.50
C GLU A 195 -27.92 7.62 -6.43
N ILE A 196 -27.93 8.12 -7.66
CA ILE A 196 -26.82 7.91 -8.60
C ILE A 196 -25.62 8.75 -8.15
N ILE A 197 -24.48 8.09 -8.00
CA ILE A 197 -23.21 8.70 -7.57
C ILE A 197 -22.35 9.00 -8.79
N ASP A 198 -21.81 10.22 -8.84
CA ASP A 198 -20.78 10.59 -9.80
C ASP A 198 -19.47 9.85 -9.50
N VAL A 199 -19.06 8.97 -10.42
CA VAL A 199 -17.85 8.15 -10.33
C VAL A 199 -16.68 8.74 -11.13
N GLY A 200 -16.84 9.94 -11.71
CA GLY A 200 -15.82 10.61 -12.49
C GLY A 200 -14.61 11.06 -11.67
N TYR A 201 -13.42 10.95 -12.27
CA TYR A 201 -12.20 11.51 -11.70
C TYR A 201 -12.12 13.00 -12.00
N HIS A 202 -12.53 13.81 -11.03
CA HIS A 202 -12.50 15.25 -11.16
C HIS A 202 -11.24 15.82 -10.49
N PRO A 203 -10.47 16.71 -11.16
CA PRO A 203 -9.28 17.32 -10.58
C PRO A 203 -9.59 18.21 -9.36
N ASP A 204 -10.85 18.61 -9.20
CA ASP A 204 -11.40 19.36 -8.09
C ASP A 204 -12.16 18.48 -7.07
N TYR A 205 -12.08 17.15 -7.20
CA TYR A 205 -12.67 16.23 -6.21
C TYR A 205 -12.11 16.52 -4.83
N THR A 206 -13.01 16.82 -3.89
CA THR A 206 -12.69 17.00 -2.47
C THR A 206 -13.20 15.78 -1.72
N ASN A 207 -12.31 15.12 -0.96
CA ASN A 207 -12.69 13.95 -0.19
C ASN A 207 -13.81 14.34 0.82
N PRO A 208 -15.03 13.78 0.67
CA PRO A 208 -16.19 14.17 1.47
C PRO A 208 -16.12 13.61 2.90
N ILE A 209 -15.21 12.68 3.15
CA ILE A 209 -14.79 12.32 4.50
C ILE A 209 -13.79 13.40 4.90
N PRO A 210 -14.18 14.42 5.70
CA PRO A 210 -13.22 15.35 6.24
C PRO A 210 -12.17 14.51 6.94
N ARG A 211 -10.88 14.81 6.70
CA ARG A 211 -9.82 14.18 7.47
C ARG A 211 -10.24 14.30 8.95
N PRO A 212 -10.43 13.19 9.70
CA PRO A 212 -10.85 13.27 11.11
C PRO A 212 -9.88 14.11 11.94
N PHE A 213 -8.70 14.35 11.38
CA PHE A 213 -7.81 15.44 11.72
C PHE A 213 -7.79 16.46 10.58
N GLN A 214 -8.40 17.63 10.79
CA GLN A 214 -7.69 18.83 10.37
C GLN A 214 -6.26 18.67 10.90
N SER A 215 -5.24 18.76 10.06
CA SER A 215 -3.87 18.94 10.55
C SER A 215 -3.78 20.34 11.16
N SER A 216 -4.45 20.56 12.28
CA SER A 216 -4.49 21.81 13.04
C SER A 216 -3.69 21.71 14.34
N LEU A 217 -2.89 20.66 14.52
CA LEU A 217 -1.98 20.54 15.65
C LEU A 217 -0.54 20.45 15.16
N HIS A 218 0.10 21.62 15.18
CA HIS A 218 1.50 21.93 14.89
C HIS A 218 1.90 21.96 13.40
N SER A 219 2.05 23.18 12.87
CA SER A 219 2.84 23.48 11.68
C SER A 219 4.32 23.14 11.92
N TYR A 220 4.67 21.86 11.84
CA TYR A 220 6.07 21.50 11.62
C TYR A 220 6.42 21.85 10.19
N PRO A 221 7.53 22.57 9.95
CA PRO A 221 7.97 22.84 8.59
C PRO A 221 8.19 21.51 7.87
N ILE A 222 7.55 21.32 6.72
CA ILE A 222 7.81 20.18 5.85
C ILE A 222 9.05 20.54 5.05
N PRO A 223 10.15 19.78 5.13
CA PRO A 223 11.36 20.13 4.41
C PRO A 223 11.12 19.95 2.90
N LYS A 224 11.64 20.84 2.07
CA LYS A 224 11.58 20.74 0.60
C LYS A 224 12.94 21.06 0.04
N ILE A 225 13.47 20.21 -0.85
CA ILE A 225 14.76 20.48 -1.51
C ILE A 225 14.51 21.17 -2.84
N SER A 226 15.02 22.39 -2.96
CA SER A 226 15.02 23.16 -4.20
C SER A 226 16.27 22.84 -5.04
N ARG A 227 17.45 22.86 -4.42
CA ARG A 227 18.76 22.66 -5.08
C ARG A 227 19.67 21.77 -4.25
N MET A 228 20.57 21.06 -4.92
CA MET A 228 21.58 20.20 -4.30
C MET A 228 22.88 20.24 -5.11
N SER A 229 24.02 20.42 -4.45
CA SER A 229 25.33 20.53 -5.09
C SER A 229 26.45 20.00 -4.18
N PRO A 230 27.44 19.25 -4.68
CA PRO A 230 27.48 18.69 -6.02
C PRO A 230 26.40 17.60 -6.17
N GLY A 231 25.91 17.40 -7.40
CA GLY A 231 25.01 16.28 -7.70
C GLY A 231 25.73 15.00 -8.12
N ILE A 232 27.06 14.99 -8.12
CA ILE A 232 27.87 13.91 -8.67
C ILE A 232 29.27 13.81 -8.02
N THR A 233 29.79 12.59 -7.90
CA THR A 233 31.18 12.28 -7.52
C THR A 233 31.66 10.98 -8.21
N VAL A 234 32.87 10.52 -7.92
CA VAL A 234 33.50 9.29 -8.46
C VAL A 234 33.46 8.17 -7.42
N GLU A 235 33.27 6.94 -7.90
CA GLU A 235 33.39 5.72 -7.09
C GLU A 235 34.76 5.62 -6.40
N GLY A 236 34.76 5.33 -5.10
CA GLY A 236 35.95 5.24 -4.28
C GLY A 236 36.64 6.59 -4.01
N GLY A 237 35.99 7.71 -4.33
CA GLY A 237 36.48 9.06 -4.04
C GLY A 237 36.48 9.41 -2.56
N ASP A 238 37.03 10.58 -2.24
CA ASP A 238 37.02 11.14 -0.89
C ASP A 238 35.62 11.54 -0.41
N ASP A 239 35.50 11.86 0.88
CA ASP A 239 34.26 12.35 1.47
C ASP A 239 33.73 13.58 0.71
N VAL A 240 32.45 13.60 0.40
CA VAL A 240 31.80 14.69 -0.35
C VAL A 240 30.97 15.54 0.60
N THR A 241 31.16 16.86 0.56
CA THR A 241 30.27 17.80 1.25
C THR A 241 29.18 18.23 0.30
N LEU A 242 27.94 17.90 0.65
CA LEU A 242 26.73 18.23 -0.07
C LEU A 242 26.12 19.50 0.51
N GLU A 243 25.92 20.50 -0.33
CA GLU A 243 25.13 21.70 -0.04
C GLU A 243 23.71 21.52 -0.58
N ILE A 244 22.73 21.61 0.31
CA ILE A 244 21.31 21.44 0.01
C ILE A 244 20.60 22.75 0.33
N GLU A 245 19.95 23.32 -0.68
CA GLU A 245 19.07 24.47 -0.52
C GLU A 245 17.61 24.05 -0.62
N GLY A 246 16.77 24.73 0.15
CA GLY A 246 15.38 24.34 0.27
C GLY A 246 14.59 25.24 1.18
N GLU A 247 13.52 24.68 1.72
CA GLU A 247 12.63 25.34 2.65
C GLU A 247 12.25 24.36 3.76
N GLY A 248 11.87 24.90 4.92
CA GLY A 248 11.34 24.10 6.01
C GLY A 248 12.36 23.20 6.71
N PHE A 249 13.65 23.53 6.69
CA PHE A 249 14.64 22.85 7.53
C PHE A 249 14.55 23.35 8.97
N VAL A 250 14.77 22.46 9.95
CA VAL A 250 14.69 22.77 11.38
C VAL A 250 15.91 22.26 12.11
N ARG A 251 16.14 22.73 13.35
CA ARG A 251 17.22 22.20 14.18
C ARG A 251 17.03 20.69 14.39
N GLY A 252 17.99 19.90 13.91
CA GLY A 252 17.97 18.44 13.95
C GLY A 252 17.51 17.75 12.65
N SER A 253 17.24 18.48 11.56
CA SER A 253 17.06 17.87 10.24
C SER A 253 18.25 17.00 9.86
N VAL A 254 17.99 15.79 9.35
CA VAL A 254 19.00 14.80 8.93
C VAL A 254 18.90 14.58 7.44
N VAL A 255 20.03 14.44 6.76
CA VAL A 255 20.08 14.10 5.34
C VAL A 255 20.20 12.59 5.24
N GLU A 256 19.34 12.01 4.42
CA GLU A 256 19.41 10.60 4.04
C GLU A 256 19.96 10.50 2.62
N PHE A 257 21.01 9.69 2.47
CA PHE A 257 21.69 9.36 1.23
C PHE A 257 21.50 7.86 0.96
N GLY A 258 20.62 7.52 0.02
CA GLY A 258 20.08 6.17 -0.09
C GLY A 258 19.37 5.79 1.21
N ASP A 259 19.82 4.72 1.85
CA ASP A 259 19.31 4.27 3.16
C ASP A 259 20.15 4.80 4.34
N ALA A 260 21.24 5.52 4.07
CA ALA A 260 22.15 5.99 5.11
C ALA A 260 21.77 7.38 5.62
N ARG A 261 21.61 7.52 6.93
CA ARG A 261 21.55 8.82 7.60
C ARG A 261 22.96 9.37 7.75
N ILE A 262 23.22 10.52 7.14
CA ILE A 262 24.52 11.18 7.20
C ILE A 262 24.47 12.41 8.08
N ALA A 263 25.62 12.73 8.70
CA ALA A 263 25.73 13.87 9.59
C ALA A 263 25.42 15.17 8.85
N THR A 264 24.54 15.98 9.43
CA THR A 264 24.09 17.26 8.90
C THR A 264 24.55 18.42 9.76
N GLU A 265 25.05 19.44 9.07
CA GLU A 265 25.26 20.78 9.60
C GLU A 265 24.18 21.68 9.03
N ILE A 266 23.38 22.28 9.90
CA ILE A 266 22.23 23.08 9.48
C ILE A 266 22.63 24.55 9.55
N ALA A 267 22.79 25.19 8.40
CA ALA A 267 23.16 26.59 8.32
C ALA A 267 21.95 27.50 8.54
N SER A 268 20.79 27.14 7.98
CA SER A 268 19.55 27.90 8.15
C SER A 268 18.31 27.04 7.89
N ALA A 269 17.11 27.63 8.00
CA ALA A 269 15.86 26.98 7.58
C ALA A 269 15.78 26.71 6.06
N LYS A 270 16.76 27.18 5.29
CA LYS A 270 16.85 27.03 3.83
C LYS A 270 18.13 26.35 3.36
N GLU A 271 19.11 26.11 4.24
CA GLU A 271 20.42 25.60 3.86
C GLU A 271 20.91 24.53 4.84
N ILE A 272 21.26 23.36 4.30
CA ILE A 272 21.88 22.24 5.01
C ILE A 272 23.17 21.85 4.29
N ARG A 273 24.19 21.53 5.07
CA ARG A 273 25.39 20.84 4.61
C ARG A 273 25.39 19.42 5.15
N ALA A 274 25.74 18.45 4.32
CA ALA A 274 25.83 17.05 4.74
C ALA A 274 27.10 16.41 4.19
N ARG A 275 27.82 15.69 5.05
CA ARG A 275 29.06 15.03 4.65
C ARG A 275 28.77 13.58 4.30
N ILE A 276 28.85 13.24 3.01
CA ILE A 276 28.75 11.87 2.52
C ILE A 276 30.13 11.21 2.72
N PRO A 277 30.27 10.27 3.66
CA PRO A 277 31.54 9.59 3.88
C PRO A 277 31.89 8.65 2.72
N ARG A 278 33.19 8.51 2.42
CA ARG A 278 33.73 7.73 1.29
C ARG A 278 33.26 6.28 1.26
N TYR A 279 32.94 5.68 2.41
CA TYR A 279 32.49 4.29 2.45
C TYR A 279 31.09 4.10 1.81
N LEU A 280 30.29 5.16 1.71
CA LEU A 280 29.02 5.17 0.96
C LEU A 280 29.22 5.43 -0.53
N LEU A 281 30.43 5.81 -0.95
CA LEU A 281 30.80 6.11 -2.33
C LEU A 281 31.58 4.94 -2.97
N ASN A 282 31.64 3.78 -2.31
CA ASN A 282 32.39 2.61 -2.78
C ASN A 282 31.70 1.83 -3.91
N ARG A 283 30.50 2.25 -4.32
CA ARG A 283 29.74 1.69 -5.43
C ARG A 283 29.22 2.81 -6.31
N ALA A 284 29.48 2.71 -7.62
CA ALA A 284 28.83 3.55 -8.60
C ALA A 284 27.30 3.33 -8.60
N GLY A 285 26.54 4.40 -8.79
CA GLY A 285 25.09 4.36 -8.77
C GLY A 285 24.42 5.71 -8.56
N THR A 286 23.10 5.74 -8.71
CA THR A 286 22.28 6.90 -8.36
C THR A 286 21.69 6.72 -6.98
N PHE A 287 21.97 7.66 -6.09
CA PHE A 287 21.50 7.66 -4.71
C PHE A 287 20.43 8.70 -4.54
N MET A 288 19.31 8.30 -3.95
CA MET A 288 18.26 9.23 -3.55
C MET A 288 18.73 10.04 -2.35
N VAL A 289 18.55 11.34 -2.39
CA VAL A 289 18.85 12.25 -1.29
C VAL A 289 17.57 12.92 -0.82
N THR A 290 17.30 12.84 0.49
CA THR A 290 16.17 13.53 1.14
C THR A 290 16.62 14.20 2.42
N VAL A 291 15.91 15.23 2.86
CA VAL A 291 16.05 15.83 4.19
C VAL A 291 14.86 15.39 5.03
N VAL A 292 15.13 14.95 6.25
CA VAL A 292 14.14 14.48 7.23
C VAL A 292 14.17 15.37 8.46
N ASN A 293 13.06 16.00 8.81
CA ASN A 293 12.93 16.77 10.05
C ASN A 293 12.65 15.84 11.25
N PRO A 294 13.20 16.14 12.44
CA PRO A 294 12.93 15.35 13.64
C PRO A 294 11.47 15.55 14.08
N LYS A 295 10.83 14.45 14.51
CA LYS A 295 9.51 14.53 15.13
C LYS A 295 9.60 15.31 16.44
N PRO A 296 8.60 16.11 16.83
CA PRO A 296 8.43 16.42 18.25
C PRO A 296 8.25 15.10 19.01
N VAL A 297 8.75 15.06 20.24
CA VAL A 297 8.70 13.88 21.09
C VAL A 297 7.25 13.34 21.13
N ALA A 298 7.11 12.04 20.84
CA ALA A 298 5.91 11.21 20.99
C ALA A 298 4.69 11.46 20.08
N ILE A 299 4.89 11.63 18.76
CA ILE A 299 3.82 11.33 17.79
C ILE A 299 4.22 10.11 16.94
N LYS A 300 3.79 8.91 17.38
CA LYS A 300 3.72 7.72 16.52
C LYS A 300 2.44 7.83 15.67
N ASP A 301 2.46 8.71 14.69
CA ASP A 301 1.47 8.68 13.61
C ASP A 301 2.10 7.99 12.38
N PRO A 302 1.65 6.79 11.99
CA PRO A 302 2.13 6.07 10.82
C PRO A 302 1.60 6.65 9.49
N LEU A 303 0.66 7.60 9.51
CA LEU A 303 0.07 8.24 8.32
C LEU A 303 0.71 9.60 7.98
N HIS A 304 1.63 10.10 8.80
CA HIS A 304 2.35 11.35 8.56
C HIS A 304 3.79 11.12 8.08
N GLU A 305 4.00 11.01 6.76
CA GLU A 305 5.33 11.15 6.13
C GLU A 305 5.71 12.63 5.87
N ASN A 306 5.08 13.60 6.55
CA ASN A 306 5.36 15.04 6.43
C ASN A 306 6.74 15.46 6.98
N GLU A 307 7.57 14.49 7.37
CA GLU A 307 8.93 14.70 7.86
C GLU A 307 9.97 14.76 6.74
N ARG A 308 9.67 14.26 5.53
CA ARG A 308 10.67 14.10 4.45
C ARG A 308 10.44 15.04 3.28
N SER A 309 11.54 15.50 2.69
CA SER A 309 11.50 16.30 1.48
C SER A 309 11.21 15.49 0.23
N ASN A 310 10.84 16.20 -0.84
CA ASN A 310 10.95 15.67 -2.19
C ASN A 310 12.38 15.15 -2.45
N PRO A 311 12.55 14.02 -3.15
CA PRO A 311 13.87 13.47 -3.41
C PRO A 311 14.65 14.31 -4.43
N LYS A 312 15.97 14.35 -4.26
CA LYS A 312 16.95 14.69 -5.31
C LYS A 312 17.86 13.50 -5.55
N TYR A 313 18.59 13.50 -6.66
CA TYR A 313 19.44 12.37 -7.05
C TYR A 313 20.90 12.79 -7.11
N PHE A 314 21.74 11.98 -6.48
CA PHE A 314 23.19 12.15 -6.46
C PHE A 314 23.86 10.98 -7.17
N MET A 315 24.73 11.25 -8.13
CA MET A 315 25.40 10.24 -8.94
C MET A 315 26.80 9.92 -8.42
N VAL A 316 27.11 8.65 -8.23
CA VAL A 316 28.49 8.16 -8.10
C VAL A 316 28.85 7.52 -9.42
N LYS A 317 29.69 8.17 -10.22
CA LYS A 317 30.11 7.63 -11.53
C LYS A 317 31.20 6.57 -11.35
N PHE A 318 31.21 5.58 -12.24
CA PHE A 318 32.28 4.59 -12.32
C PHE A 318 33.65 5.28 -12.45
N ARG A 319 34.67 4.62 -11.91
CA ARG A 319 36.05 5.05 -12.06
C ARG A 319 36.53 4.92 -13.49
#